data_AF-A0A7X6ZEF3-F1
#
_entry.id   AF-A0A7X6ZEF3-F1
#
_cell.length_a   1.000
_cell.length_b   1.000
_cell.length_c   1.000
_cell.angle_alpha   90.00
_cell.angle_beta   90.00
_cell.angle_gamma   90.00
#
_symmetry.space_group_name_H-M   'P 1'
#
loop_
_entity.id
_entity.type
_entity.pdbx_description
1 polymer ?
#
loop_
_entity_poly.entity_id
_entity_poly.type
_entity_poly.pdbx_seq_one_letter_code
_entity_poly.pdbx_strand_id
1 'polypeptide(L)'
;MTFDLSSNEVELLNAYQLLTSGGQRELKDFLRYLLCKQYRREVMAAVFNNNLLSNLFHSLLHIIEGDEFDINLVSKRIRQIKDLYYALFQKVHFRYNEVVENLDSNEAVREFGKAFDNLERALCTGNETIIRMEVIEFYQQYLCFSQKKENRKIVAV
;
A
#
# COMPACT_ATOMS: atom_id res chain seq x y z
N MET A 1 -0.38 -2.02 34.63
CA MET A 1 -0.20 -3.17 33.72
C MET A 1 1.21 -3.69 33.94
N THR A 2 1.35 -4.90 34.46
CA THR A 2 2.65 -5.57 34.54
C THR A 2 3.09 -5.95 33.13
N PHE A 3 4.25 -5.46 32.72
CA PHE A 3 4.89 -5.81 31.46
C PHE A 3 5.49 -7.21 31.65
N ASP A 4 4.72 -8.26 31.36
CA ASP A 4 5.26 -9.62 31.36
C ASP A 4 6.01 -9.82 30.05
N LEU A 5 7.34 -9.77 30.15
CA LEU A 5 8.23 -10.15 29.06
C LEU A 5 8.24 -11.67 28.94
N SER A 6 8.09 -12.15 27.72
CA SER A 6 8.32 -13.56 27.39
C SER A 6 9.79 -13.95 27.60
N SER A 7 10.03 -15.25 27.81
CA SER A 7 11.39 -15.79 27.94
C SER A 7 12.29 -15.40 26.76
N ASN A 8 11.73 -15.34 25.55
CA ASN A 8 12.46 -14.96 24.34
C ASN A 8 12.86 -13.49 24.34
N GLU A 9 12.01 -12.59 24.86
CA GLU A 9 12.31 -11.17 24.98
C GLU A 9 13.40 -10.91 26.03
N VAL A 10 13.36 -11.64 27.15
CA VAL A 10 14.40 -11.59 28.17
C VAL A 10 15.74 -12.09 27.62
N GLU A 11 15.75 -13.21 26.90
CA GLU A 11 16.94 -13.75 26.26
C GLU A 11 17.56 -12.74 25.27
N LEU A 12 16.73 -12.13 24.41
CA LEU A 12 17.17 -11.12 23.45
C LEU A 12 17.79 -9.90 24.13
N LEU A 13 17.17 -9.41 25.21
CA LEU A 13 17.68 -8.27 25.99
C LEU A 13 19.01 -8.60 26.67
N ASN A 14 19.13 -9.77 27.28
CA ASN A 14 20.37 -10.23 27.90
C ASN A 14 21.49 -10.36 26.87
N ALA A 15 21.21 -10.94 25.70
CA ALA A 15 22.18 -11.04 24.61
C ALA A 15 22.61 -9.65 24.11
N TYR A 16 21.67 -8.71 23.96
CA TYR A 16 21.95 -7.34 23.56
C TYR A 16 22.87 -6.59 24.55
N GLN A 17 22.67 -6.79 25.85
CA GLN A 17 23.50 -6.15 26.89
C GLN A 17 24.95 -6.65 26.90
N LEU A 18 25.21 -7.87 26.42
CA LEU A 18 26.56 -8.42 26.30
C LEU A 18 27.31 -7.92 25.05
N LEU A 19 26.61 -7.33 24.07
CA LEU A 19 27.23 -6.77 22.88
C LEU A 19 28.00 -5.49 23.22
N THR A 20 29.12 -5.26 22.52
CA THR A 20 29.78 -3.95 22.51
C THR A 20 28.87 -2.90 21.89
N SER A 21 29.16 -1.61 22.10
CA SER A 21 28.41 -0.51 21.47
C SER A 21 28.33 -0.63 19.93
N GLY A 22 29.39 -1.17 19.30
CA GLY A 22 29.40 -1.49 17.87
C GLY A 22 28.39 -2.59 17.51
N GLY A 23 28.43 -3.73 18.20
CA GLY A 23 27.49 -4.83 17.95
C GLY A 23 26.03 -4.45 18.24
N GLN A 24 25.80 -3.63 19.27
CA GLN A 24 24.48 -3.06 19.57
C GLN A 24 23.95 -2.17 18.45
N ARG A 25 24.82 -1.37 17.83
CA ARG A 25 24.47 -0.53 16.68
C ARG A 25 24.17 -1.39 15.45
N GLU A 26 25.01 -2.37 15.15
CA GLU A 26 24.82 -3.29 14.03
C GLU A 26 23.50 -4.07 14.15
N LEU A 27 23.16 -4.57 15.34
CA LEU A 27 21.89 -5.25 15.56
C LEU A 27 20.70 -4.30 15.32
N LYS A 28 20.77 -3.06 15.80
CA LYS A 28 19.73 -2.04 15.56
C LYS A 28 19.57 -1.73 14.07
N ASP A 29 20.68 -1.57 13.35
CA ASP A 29 20.66 -1.33 11.90
C ASP A 29 20.07 -2.53 11.14
N PHE A 30 20.40 -3.76 11.56
CA PHE A 30 19.83 -4.97 10.99
C PHE A 30 18.32 -5.10 11.26
N LEU A 31 17.88 -4.86 12.50
CA LEU A 31 16.45 -4.85 12.85
C LEU A 31 15.69 -3.81 12.02
N ARG A 32 16.25 -2.60 11.89
CA ARG A 32 15.68 -1.54 11.04
C ARG A 32 15.55 -1.99 9.59
N TYR A 33 16.60 -2.61 9.04
CA TYR A 33 16.57 -3.18 7.69
C TYR A 33 15.45 -4.21 7.53
N LEU A 34 15.31 -5.15 8.47
CA LEU A 34 14.27 -6.18 8.44
C LEU A 34 12.87 -5.57 8.50
N LEU A 35 12.64 -4.62 9.42
CA LEU A 35 11.37 -3.91 9.56
C LEU A 35 11.01 -3.16 8.27
N CYS A 36 11.95 -2.43 7.67
CA CYS A 36 11.74 -1.75 6.38
C CYS A 36 11.39 -2.73 5.26
N LYS A 37 12.06 -3.88 5.20
CA LYS A 37 11.79 -4.94 4.21
C LYS A 37 10.40 -5.53 4.40
N GLN A 38 9.98 -5.76 5.64
CA GLN A 38 8.67 -6.28 5.99
C GLN A 38 7.57 -5.26 5.68
N TYR A 39 7.74 -4.02 6.12
CA TYR A 39 6.86 -2.89 5.83
C TYR A 39 6.55 -2.78 4.34
N ARG A 40 7.57 -2.82 3.48
CA ARG A 40 7.37 -2.75 2.02
C ARG A 40 6.48 -3.88 1.50
N ARG A 41 6.63 -5.09 2.03
CA ARG A 41 5.80 -6.24 1.63
C ARG A 41 4.38 -6.11 2.13
N GLU A 42 4.20 -5.69 3.38
CA GLU A 42 2.88 -5.58 4.00
C GLU A 42 2.06 -4.44 3.42
N VAL A 43 2.67 -3.29 3.15
CA VAL A 43 1.98 -2.18 2.46
C VAL A 43 1.52 -2.60 1.07
N MET A 44 2.40 -3.24 0.28
CA MET A 44 2.02 -3.74 -1.04
C MET A 44 0.87 -4.75 -0.97
N ALA A 45 0.88 -5.63 0.04
CA ALA A 45 -0.19 -6.60 0.22
C ALA A 45 -1.51 -5.94 0.67
N ALA A 46 -1.44 -4.99 1.61
CA ALA A 46 -2.60 -4.30 2.15
C ALA A 46 -3.33 -3.47 1.08
N VAL A 47 -2.58 -2.91 0.12
CA VAL A 47 -3.13 -2.04 -0.93
C VAL A 47 -3.45 -2.81 -2.21
N PHE A 48 -2.48 -3.54 -2.78
CA PHE A 48 -2.63 -4.12 -4.12
C PHE A 48 -3.12 -5.57 -4.14
N ASN A 49 -3.22 -6.22 -2.97
CA ASN A 49 -3.83 -7.56 -2.84
C ASN A 49 -5.10 -7.52 -1.97
N ASN A 50 -5.81 -6.40 -1.98
CA ASN A 50 -7.02 -6.21 -1.20
C ASN A 50 -8.27 -6.47 -2.05
N ASN A 51 -9.03 -7.50 -1.68
CA ASN A 51 -10.23 -7.90 -2.42
C ASN A 51 -11.29 -6.79 -2.49
N LEU A 52 -11.42 -5.98 -1.44
CA LEU A 52 -12.40 -4.89 -1.43
C LEU A 52 -12.01 -3.79 -2.43
N LEU A 53 -10.73 -3.40 -2.48
CA LEU A 53 -10.23 -2.49 -3.50
C LEU A 53 -10.45 -3.07 -4.90
N SER A 54 -10.07 -4.33 -5.12
CA SER A 54 -10.28 -5.01 -6.42
C SER A 54 -11.75 -4.94 -6.87
N ASN A 55 -12.69 -5.21 -5.95
CA ASN A 55 -14.12 -5.14 -6.25
C ASN A 55 -14.58 -3.72 -6.58
N LEU A 56 -14.05 -2.71 -5.89
CA LEU A 56 -14.37 -1.30 -6.21
C LEU A 56 -13.84 -0.90 -7.59
N PHE A 57 -12.66 -1.38 -7.97
CA PHE A 57 -12.11 -1.18 -9.31
C PHE A 57 -12.97 -1.84 -10.38
N HIS A 58 -13.37 -3.11 -10.20
CA HIS A 58 -14.27 -3.79 -11.13
C HIS A 58 -15.62 -3.06 -11.23
N SER A 59 -16.18 -2.62 -10.11
CA SER A 59 -17.41 -1.82 -10.13
C SER A 59 -17.23 -0.50 -10.86
N LEU A 60 -16.07 0.16 -10.74
CA LEU A 60 -15.78 1.41 -11.45
C LEU A 60 -15.73 1.19 -12.97
N LEU A 61 -15.09 0.11 -13.42
CA LEU A 61 -15.05 -0.27 -14.84
C LEU A 61 -16.45 -0.50 -15.40
N HIS A 62 -17.29 -1.26 -14.70
CA HIS A 62 -18.67 -1.48 -15.16
C HIS A 62 -19.48 -0.17 -15.28
N ILE A 63 -19.27 0.79 -14.37
CA ILE A 63 -19.93 2.11 -14.47
C ILE A 63 -19.46 2.85 -15.73
N ILE A 64 -18.16 2.83 -16.02
CA ILE A 64 -17.59 3.54 -17.18
C ILE A 64 -17.67 2.75 -18.49
N GLU A 65 -18.27 1.56 -18.52
CA GLU A 65 -18.54 0.76 -19.72
C GLU A 65 -20.01 0.89 -20.15
N GLY A 66 -20.91 1.21 -19.21
CA GLY A 66 -22.34 1.35 -19.48
C GLY A 66 -22.68 2.47 -20.49
N ASP A 67 -23.82 2.32 -21.16
CA ASP A 67 -24.33 3.27 -22.15
C ASP A 67 -24.81 4.58 -21.51
N GLU A 68 -25.30 4.53 -20.26
CA GLU A 68 -25.68 5.71 -19.47
C GLU A 68 -24.53 6.12 -18.54
N PHE A 69 -23.84 7.22 -18.87
CA PHE A 69 -22.70 7.70 -18.10
C PHE A 69 -23.11 8.73 -17.04
N ASP A 70 -23.04 8.33 -15.77
CA ASP A 70 -23.25 9.24 -14.63
C ASP A 70 -21.91 9.62 -13.97
N ILE A 71 -21.44 10.83 -14.26
CA ILE A 71 -20.23 11.43 -13.67
C ILE A 71 -20.29 11.43 -12.13
N ASN A 72 -21.47 11.64 -11.53
CA ASN A 72 -21.60 11.66 -10.08
C ASN A 72 -21.38 10.27 -9.48
N LEU A 73 -21.88 9.23 -10.14
CA LEU A 73 -21.67 7.84 -9.73
C LEU A 73 -20.19 7.45 -9.85
N VAL A 74 -19.53 7.81 -10.96
CA VAL A 74 -18.09 7.63 -11.18
C VAL A 74 -17.28 8.34 -10.10
N SER A 75 -17.57 9.62 -9.87
CA SER A 75 -16.89 10.45 -8.85
C SER A 75 -17.03 9.86 -7.45
N LYS A 76 -18.25 9.42 -7.07
CA LYS A 76 -18.51 8.77 -5.79
C LYS A 76 -17.70 7.47 -5.64
N ARG A 77 -17.59 6.67 -6.70
CA ARG A 77 -16.82 5.42 -6.67
C ARG A 77 -15.33 5.68 -6.57
N ILE A 78 -14.78 6.65 -7.31
CA ILE A 78 -13.37 7.06 -7.21
C ILE A 78 -13.04 7.52 -5.78
N ARG A 79 -13.92 8.31 -5.15
CA ARG A 79 -13.74 8.75 -3.76
C ARG A 79 -13.68 7.56 -2.80
N GLN A 80 -14.57 6.58 -2.93
CA GLN A 80 -14.54 5.37 -2.10
C GLN A 80 -13.24 4.57 -2.25
N ILE A 81 -12.72 4.47 -3.48
CA ILE A 81 -11.43 3.83 -3.75
C ILE A 81 -10.31 4.62 -3.06
N LYS A 82 -10.29 5.95 -3.20
CA LYS A 82 -9.30 6.84 -2.60
C LYS A 82 -9.28 6.71 -1.08
N ASP A 83 -10.45 6.80 -0.44
CA ASP A 83 -10.58 6.72 1.02
C ASP A 83 -10.09 5.36 1.54
N LEU A 84 -10.52 4.26 0.92
CA LEU A 84 -10.09 2.92 1.32
C LEU A 84 -8.58 2.71 1.10
N TYR A 85 -8.07 3.17 -0.04
CA TYR A 85 -6.65 3.09 -0.39
C TYR A 85 -5.78 3.75 0.68
N TYR A 86 -6.08 5.00 1.03
CA TYR A 86 -5.29 5.74 2.01
C TYR A 86 -5.47 5.18 3.43
N ALA A 87 -6.67 4.73 3.80
CA ALA A 87 -6.89 4.08 5.08
C ALA A 87 -6.05 2.80 5.25
N LEU A 88 -5.99 1.95 4.21
CA LEU A 88 -5.18 0.73 4.21
C LEU A 88 -3.68 1.05 4.30
N PHE A 89 -3.21 2.01 3.50
CA PHE A 89 -1.82 2.45 3.54
C PHE A 89 -1.44 3.02 4.92
N GLN A 90 -2.20 3.97 5.43
CA GLN A 90 -1.94 4.64 6.72
C GLN A 90 -1.93 3.66 7.88
N LYS A 91 -2.87 2.70 7.91
CA LYS A 91 -2.91 1.66 8.95
C LYS A 91 -1.60 0.88 9.05
N VAL A 92 -1.02 0.49 7.90
CA VAL A 92 0.27 -0.21 7.91
C VAL A 92 1.40 0.76 8.20
N HIS A 93 1.41 1.94 7.57
CA HIS A 93 2.47 2.93 7.73
C HIS A 93 2.67 3.39 9.18
N PHE A 94 1.59 3.72 9.88
CA PHE A 94 1.67 4.18 11.27
C PHE A 94 2.28 3.12 12.20
N ARG A 95 1.90 1.86 12.06
CA ARG A 95 2.46 0.76 12.88
C ARG A 95 3.98 0.63 12.78
N TYR A 96 4.56 0.90 11.61
CA TYR A 96 6.02 0.84 11.45
C TYR A 96 6.70 2.17 11.77
N ASN A 97 6.06 3.29 11.48
CA ASN A 97 6.60 4.62 11.78
C ASN A 97 6.73 4.87 13.29
N GLU A 98 5.96 4.17 14.13
CA GLU A 98 6.13 4.16 15.59
C GLU A 98 7.47 3.62 16.07
N VAL A 99 8.13 2.74 15.29
CA VAL A 99 9.35 2.03 15.70
C VAL A 99 10.53 2.22 14.75
N VAL A 100 10.29 2.78 13.56
CA VAL A 100 11.33 3.11 12.57
C VAL A 100 11.31 4.62 12.33
N GLU A 101 12.31 5.32 12.87
CA GLU A 101 12.47 6.75 12.63
C GLU A 101 12.67 7.04 11.13
N ASN A 102 12.09 8.14 10.65
CA ASN A 102 12.19 8.60 9.27
C ASN A 102 11.83 7.50 8.26
N LEU A 103 10.74 6.76 8.52
CA LEU A 103 10.28 5.71 7.62
C LEU A 103 9.73 6.33 6.33
N ASP A 104 10.41 6.06 5.21
CA ASP A 104 9.92 6.50 3.91
C ASP A 104 8.65 5.74 3.48
N SER A 105 7.77 6.46 2.77
CA SER A 105 6.64 5.85 2.08
C SER A 105 7.13 4.87 1.00
N ASN A 106 6.41 3.75 0.83
CA ASN A 106 6.72 2.83 -0.26
C ASN A 106 6.51 3.55 -1.60
N GLU A 107 7.55 3.54 -2.46
CA GLU A 107 7.54 4.26 -3.74
C GLU A 107 6.36 3.86 -4.64
N ALA A 108 6.08 2.57 -4.79
CA ALA A 108 4.98 2.10 -5.63
C ALA A 108 3.61 2.61 -5.15
N VAL A 109 3.40 2.63 -3.83
CA VAL A 109 2.20 3.21 -3.24
C VAL A 109 2.18 4.73 -3.45
N ARG A 110 3.26 5.43 -3.14
CA ARG A 110 3.32 6.88 -3.33
C ARG A 110 3.05 7.29 -4.79
N GLU A 111 3.66 6.61 -5.75
CA GLU A 111 3.47 6.92 -7.17
C GLU A 111 2.05 6.59 -7.66
N PHE A 112 1.49 5.45 -7.27
CA PHE A 112 0.09 5.13 -7.59
C PHE A 112 -0.88 6.15 -6.95
N GLY A 113 -0.61 6.60 -5.73
CA GLY A 113 -1.43 7.59 -5.03
C GLY A 113 -1.56 8.93 -5.78
N LYS A 114 -0.57 9.31 -6.59
CA LYS A 114 -0.64 10.52 -7.42
C LYS A 114 -1.64 10.40 -8.58
N ALA A 115 -1.96 9.18 -9.01
CA ALA A 115 -2.87 8.97 -10.14
C ALA A 115 -4.33 9.37 -9.79
N PHE A 116 -4.66 9.49 -8.50
CA PHE A 116 -5.93 10.10 -8.08
C PHE A 116 -6.04 11.57 -8.51
N ASP A 117 -4.94 12.32 -8.55
CA ASP A 117 -4.96 13.73 -8.95
C ASP A 117 -5.29 13.88 -10.44
N ASN A 118 -4.90 12.89 -11.27
CA ASN A 118 -5.29 12.85 -12.67
C ASN A 118 -6.79 12.60 -12.82
N LEU A 119 -7.34 11.63 -12.07
CA LEU A 119 -8.78 11.35 -12.05
C LEU A 119 -9.60 12.56 -11.62
N GLU A 120 -9.16 13.27 -10.57
CA GLU A 120 -9.84 14.48 -10.11
C GLU A 120 -9.83 15.57 -11.19
N ARG A 121 -8.70 15.75 -11.89
CA ARG A 121 -8.62 16.66 -13.04
C ARG A 121 -9.54 16.23 -14.18
N ALA A 122 -9.59 14.94 -14.50
CA ALA A 122 -10.46 14.40 -15.54
C ALA A 122 -11.95 14.64 -15.21
N LEU A 123 -12.36 14.40 -13.96
CA LEU A 123 -13.72 14.66 -13.49
C LEU A 123 -14.13 16.13 -13.64
N CYS A 124 -13.21 17.06 -13.37
CA CYS A 124 -13.46 18.50 -13.54
C CYS A 124 -13.70 18.92 -15.00
N THR A 125 -13.27 18.12 -15.99
CA THR A 125 -13.53 18.43 -17.41
C THR A 125 -14.99 18.24 -17.81
N GLY A 126 -15.72 17.39 -17.08
CA GLY A 126 -17.06 16.93 -17.47
C GLY A 126 -17.10 16.14 -18.79
N ASN A 127 -15.94 15.88 -19.41
CA ASN A 127 -15.86 15.17 -20.68
C ASN A 127 -15.77 13.67 -20.41
N GLU A 128 -16.85 12.98 -20.73
CA GLU A 128 -16.98 11.54 -20.56
C GLU A 128 -15.83 10.74 -21.18
N THR A 129 -15.42 11.05 -22.40
CA THR A 129 -14.33 10.34 -23.09
C THR A 129 -13.02 10.45 -22.31
N ILE A 130 -12.71 11.64 -21.80
CA ILE A 130 -11.50 11.89 -21.00
C ILE A 130 -11.58 11.11 -19.68
N ILE A 131 -12.74 11.11 -19.01
CA ILE A 131 -12.94 10.40 -17.75
C ILE A 131 -12.79 8.88 -17.97
N ARG A 132 -13.40 8.32 -19.01
CA ARG A 132 -13.29 6.89 -19.35
C ARG A 132 -11.83 6.51 -19.59
N MET A 133 -11.11 7.31 -20.37
CA MET A 133 -9.68 7.09 -20.65
C MET A 133 -8.85 7.09 -19.36
N GLU A 134 -8.99 8.11 -18.51
CA GLU A 134 -8.20 8.21 -17.27
C GLU A 134 -8.55 7.08 -16.28
N VAL A 135 -9.81 6.66 -16.20
CA VAL A 135 -10.21 5.52 -15.36
C VAL A 135 -9.58 4.21 -15.85
N ILE A 136 -9.52 4.00 -17.16
CA ILE A 136 -8.86 2.82 -17.75
C ILE A 136 -7.36 2.84 -17.43
N GLU A 137 -6.69 3.98 -17.64
CA GLU A 137 -5.26 4.14 -17.32
C GLU A 137 -4.99 3.91 -15.82
N PHE A 138 -5.81 4.49 -14.96
CA PHE A 138 -5.73 4.30 -13.52
C PHE A 138 -5.86 2.83 -13.12
N TYR A 139 -6.80 2.10 -13.70
CA TYR A 139 -6.97 0.66 -13.44
C TYR A 139 -5.78 -0.16 -13.96
N GLN A 140 -5.24 0.15 -15.14
CA GLN A 140 -4.06 -0.54 -15.67
C GLN A 140 -2.83 -0.34 -14.78
N GLN A 141 -2.64 0.87 -14.25
CA GLN A 141 -1.59 1.14 -13.27
C GLN A 141 -1.76 0.29 -12.00
N TYR A 142 -2.99 0.18 -11.49
CA TYR A 142 -3.30 -0.67 -10.33
C TYR A 142 -2.92 -2.13 -10.61
N LEU A 143 -3.30 -2.65 -11.78
CA LEU A 143 -2.99 -4.01 -12.18
C LEU A 143 -1.48 -4.28 -12.23
N CYS A 144 -0.68 -3.36 -12.78
CA CYS A 144 0.78 -3.49 -12.83
C CYS A 144 1.41 -3.73 -11.44
N PHE A 145 0.88 -3.08 -10.40
CA PHE A 145 1.35 -3.29 -9.03
C PHE A 145 0.80 -4.55 -8.36
N SER A 146 -0.44 -4.94 -8.68
CA SER A 146 -1.06 -6.17 -8.16
C SER A 146 -0.43 -7.46 -8.74
N GLN A 147 -0.11 -7.46 -10.04
CA GLN A 147 0.39 -8.63 -10.78
C GLN A 147 1.87 -8.94 -10.55
N LYS A 148 2.65 -8.05 -9.91
CA LYS A 148 4.05 -8.34 -9.51
C LYS A 148 4.21 -9.56 -8.59
N LYS A 149 3.10 -10.15 -8.12
CA LYS A 149 3.06 -11.43 -7.39
C LYS A 149 3.01 -12.66 -8.31
N GLU A 150 2.43 -12.57 -9.51
CA GLU A 150 2.29 -13.72 -10.41
C GLU A 150 3.62 -14.11 -11.06
N ASN A 151 4.48 -13.14 -11.39
CA ASN A 151 5.82 -13.40 -11.95
C ASN A 151 6.81 -14.08 -10.98
N ARG A 152 6.42 -14.36 -9.73
CA ARG A 152 7.23 -15.12 -8.76
C ARG A 152 6.79 -16.58 -8.58
N LYS A 153 5.78 -17.05 -9.33
CA LYS A 153 5.26 -18.42 -9.21
C LYS A 153 5.79 -19.43 -10.24
N ILE A 154 6.75 -19.07 -11.09
CA ILE A 154 7.37 -20.03 -12.03
C ILE A 154 8.90 -20.00 -11.88
N VAL A 155 9.40 -20.71 -10.87
CA VAL A 155 10.62 -21.55 -10.97
C VAL A 155 10.43 -22.67 -9.94
N ALA A 156 9.93 -23.82 -10.38
CA ALA A 156 10.11 -25.07 -9.65
C ALA A 156 11.42 -25.69 -10.16
N VAL A 157 12.30 -26.08 -9.24
CA VAL A 157 13.46 -26.95 -9.47
C VAL A 157 12.98 -28.38 -9.48
#